data_AF-A0A660ZUQ6-F1
#
_entry.id   AF-A0A660ZUQ6-F1
#
_cell.length_a   1.000
_cell.length_b   1.000
_cell.length_c   1.000
_cell.angle_alpha   90.00
_cell.angle_beta   90.00
_cell.angle_gamma   90.00
#
_symmetry.space_group_name_H-M   'P 1'
#
loop_
_entity.id
_entity.type
_entity.pdbx_description
1 polymer ?
#
loop_
_entity_poly.entity_id
_entity_poly.type
_entity_poly.pdbx_seq_one_letter_code
_entity_poly.pdbx_strand_id
1 'polypeptide(L)'
;MNMWRGLEEGELDQLRTRARERLRDGSCDLTDLSAAAETATELKEMGVGSERAMNLCGEALRQGYSAEDMRGLGHMVMAAHRNGEPGDAVCDQLQDRVRAHEGLGDMQQHMMQNGWMGPESGGHGYGGGSPVDDVMGGGHHGGGNQDDGDKGGGMGGHD
;
A
#
# COMPACT_ATOMS: atom_id res chain seq x y z
N MET A 1 -17.18 -1.37 13.34
CA MET A 1 -16.53 -1.83 12.10
C MET A 1 -15.62 -3.00 12.44
N ASN A 2 -15.83 -4.17 11.83
CA ASN A 2 -14.83 -5.25 11.88
C ASN A 2 -13.83 -4.99 10.77
N MET A 3 -12.69 -4.38 11.08
CA MET A 3 -11.60 -4.06 10.12
C MET A 3 -10.96 -5.32 9.51
N TRP A 4 -11.41 -6.53 9.85
CA TRP A 4 -10.72 -7.79 9.62
C TRP A 4 -11.60 -8.86 8.96
N ARG A 5 -12.67 -8.45 8.26
CA ARG A 5 -13.74 -9.36 7.78
C ARG A 5 -13.29 -10.49 6.84
N GLY A 6 -12.08 -10.43 6.27
CA GLY A 6 -11.56 -11.45 5.35
C GLY A 6 -10.57 -12.46 5.96
N LEU A 7 -10.09 -12.22 7.20
CA LEU A 7 -9.19 -13.13 7.89
C LEU A 7 -9.90 -13.91 8.98
N GLU A 8 -9.62 -15.20 9.06
CA GLU A 8 -10.08 -16.05 10.15
C GLU A 8 -9.34 -15.70 11.45
N GLU A 9 -9.94 -15.98 12.61
CA GLU A 9 -9.33 -15.69 13.92
C GLU A 9 -7.94 -16.36 14.08
N GLY A 10 -7.74 -17.54 13.48
CA GLY A 10 -6.45 -18.24 13.47
C GLY A 10 -5.39 -17.60 12.55
N GLU A 11 -5.80 -16.85 11.53
CA GLU A 11 -4.90 -16.11 10.65
C GLU A 11 -4.38 -14.86 11.36
N LEU A 12 -5.29 -14.15 12.03
CA LEU A 12 -4.97 -13.03 12.91
C LEU A 12 -4.00 -13.40 14.03
N ASP A 13 -4.23 -14.54 14.69
CA ASP A 13 -3.33 -15.03 15.75
C ASP A 13 -1.93 -15.35 15.22
N GLN A 14 -1.83 -15.86 13.97
CA GLN A 14 -0.53 -16.09 13.33
C GLN A 14 0.23 -14.80 13.05
N LEU A 15 -0.42 -13.76 12.49
CA LEU A 15 0.23 -12.45 12.30
C LEU A 15 0.66 -11.86 13.63
N ARG A 16 -0.21 -11.93 14.63
CA ARG A 16 0.06 -11.42 15.97
C ARG A 16 1.20 -12.19 16.65
N THR A 17 1.30 -13.50 16.46
CA THR A 17 2.41 -14.33 16.95
C THR A 17 3.72 -13.94 16.27
N ARG A 18 3.71 -13.69 14.96
CA ARG A 18 4.90 -13.22 14.22
C ARG A 18 5.31 -11.80 14.60
N ALA A 19 4.33 -10.92 14.86
CA ALA A 19 4.57 -9.56 15.37
C ALA A 19 4.99 -9.53 16.85
N ARG A 20 4.73 -10.60 17.62
CA ARG A 20 4.93 -10.64 19.08
C ARG A 20 6.38 -10.39 19.50
N GLU A 21 7.34 -10.83 18.70
CA GLU A 21 8.76 -10.60 18.96
C GLU A 21 9.11 -9.11 18.85
N ARG A 22 8.53 -8.40 17.87
CA ARG A 22 8.72 -6.95 17.70
C ARG A 22 7.86 -6.10 18.62
N LEU A 23 6.63 -6.51 18.91
CA LEU A 23 5.75 -5.88 19.91
C LEU A 23 6.41 -5.86 21.29
N ARG A 24 7.23 -6.87 21.61
CA ARG A 24 8.02 -6.91 22.86
C ARG A 24 9.20 -5.93 22.85
N ASP A 25 9.79 -5.70 21.69
CA ASP A 25 10.91 -4.77 21.49
C ASP A 25 10.44 -3.32 21.23
N GLY A 26 9.12 -3.11 21.08
CA GLY A 26 8.51 -1.81 20.80
C GLY A 26 8.69 -1.33 19.35
N SER A 27 9.17 -2.21 18.47
CA SER A 27 9.49 -1.88 17.07
C SER A 27 8.37 -2.22 16.08
N CYS A 28 7.20 -2.67 16.56
CA CYS A 28 6.01 -2.93 15.76
C CYS A 28 4.79 -2.36 16.48
N ASP A 29 4.05 -1.50 15.80
CA ASP A 29 2.84 -0.89 16.32
C ASP A 29 1.58 -1.57 15.78
N LEU A 30 0.43 -1.31 16.43
CA LEU A 30 -0.88 -1.81 15.97
C LEU A 30 -1.20 -1.41 14.53
N THR A 31 -0.66 -0.27 14.07
CA THR A 31 -0.77 0.21 12.69
C THR A 31 -0.12 -0.74 11.69
N ASP A 32 1.07 -1.27 12.02
CA ASP A 32 1.79 -2.23 11.18
C ASP A 32 1.00 -3.54 11.10
N LEU A 33 0.49 -4.02 12.24
CA LEU A 33 -0.32 -5.23 12.29
C LEU A 33 -1.65 -5.09 11.51
N SER A 34 -2.29 -3.91 11.58
CA SER A 34 -3.49 -3.60 10.79
C SER A 34 -3.17 -3.63 9.30
N ALA A 35 -2.14 -2.91 8.87
CA ALA A 35 -1.74 -2.88 7.47
C ALA A 35 -1.41 -4.27 6.93
N ALA A 36 -0.70 -5.10 7.71
CA ALA A 36 -0.40 -6.49 7.34
C ALA A 36 -1.66 -7.30 7.05
N ALA A 37 -2.68 -7.15 7.91
CA ALA A 37 -3.90 -7.91 7.82
C ALA A 37 -4.85 -7.38 6.73
N GLU A 38 -4.90 -6.07 6.54
CA GLU A 38 -5.61 -5.44 5.43
C GLU A 38 -5.01 -5.91 4.11
N THR A 39 -3.69 -5.82 3.95
CA THR A 39 -3.00 -6.33 2.77
C THR A 39 -3.23 -7.82 2.55
N ALA A 40 -3.12 -8.65 3.58
CA ALA A 40 -3.41 -10.08 3.45
C ALA A 40 -4.86 -10.36 3.01
N THR A 41 -5.82 -9.56 3.49
CA THR A 41 -7.22 -9.63 3.08
C THR A 41 -7.38 -9.27 1.61
N GLU A 42 -6.80 -8.15 1.17
CA GLU A 42 -6.86 -7.69 -0.22
C GLU A 42 -6.27 -8.73 -1.19
N LEU A 43 -5.12 -9.32 -0.83
CA LEU A 43 -4.49 -10.39 -1.61
C LEU A 43 -5.42 -11.61 -1.73
N LYS A 44 -6.06 -12.01 -0.63
CA LYS A 44 -7.01 -13.13 -0.61
C LYS A 44 -8.25 -12.85 -1.46
N GLU A 45 -8.77 -11.63 -1.42
CA GLU A 45 -9.91 -11.21 -2.24
C GLU A 45 -9.59 -11.19 -3.74
N MET A 46 -8.32 -10.98 -4.10
CA MET A 46 -7.84 -11.13 -5.48
C MET A 46 -7.67 -12.60 -5.93
N GLY A 47 -7.89 -13.56 -5.04
CA GLY A 47 -7.72 -14.99 -5.33
C GLY A 47 -6.32 -15.53 -5.07
N VAL A 48 -5.43 -14.76 -4.44
CA VAL A 48 -4.17 -15.30 -3.91
C VAL A 48 -4.49 -16.27 -2.77
N GLY A 49 -3.77 -17.39 -2.70
CA GLY A 49 -3.95 -18.34 -1.61
C GLY A 49 -3.72 -17.71 -0.24
N SER A 50 -4.66 -17.92 0.69
CA SER A 50 -4.62 -17.39 2.07
C SER A 50 -3.26 -17.61 2.73
N GLU A 51 -2.71 -18.81 2.61
CA GLU A 51 -1.40 -19.16 3.20
C GLU A 51 -0.26 -18.30 2.65
N ARG A 52 -0.25 -18.01 1.34
CA ARG A 52 0.80 -17.18 0.71
C ARG A 52 0.68 -15.72 1.11
N ALA A 53 -0.53 -15.16 1.08
CA ALA A 53 -0.79 -13.79 1.51
C ALA A 53 -0.35 -13.58 2.97
N MET A 54 -0.69 -14.53 3.84
CA MET A 54 -0.32 -14.52 5.26
C MET A 54 1.18 -14.71 5.49
N ASN A 55 1.85 -15.53 4.69
CA ASN A 55 3.29 -15.73 4.77
C ASN A 55 4.08 -14.50 4.32
N LEU A 56 3.68 -13.85 3.22
CA LEU A 56 4.28 -12.60 2.77
C LEU A 56 4.15 -11.51 3.84
N CYS A 57 2.93 -11.24 4.31
CA CYS A 57 2.68 -10.19 5.30
C CYS A 57 3.33 -10.53 6.66
N GLY A 58 3.30 -11.79 7.07
CA GLY A 58 3.94 -12.24 8.30
C GLY A 58 5.47 -12.16 8.27
N GLU A 59 6.08 -12.43 7.13
CA GLU A 59 7.53 -12.28 6.95
C GLU A 59 7.94 -10.81 6.89
N ALA A 60 7.15 -9.97 6.20
CA ALA A 60 7.38 -8.52 6.16
C ALA A 60 7.33 -7.92 7.58
N LEU A 61 6.31 -8.30 8.36
CA LEU A 61 6.21 -7.93 9.78
C LEU A 61 7.42 -8.41 10.58
N ARG A 62 7.89 -9.64 10.37
CA ARG A 62 9.07 -10.16 11.08
C ARG A 62 10.33 -9.37 10.73
N GLN A 63 10.48 -9.00 9.46
CA GLN A 63 11.72 -8.44 8.91
C GLN A 63 11.91 -6.96 9.16
N GLY A 64 10.91 -6.22 9.64
CA GLY A 64 11.08 -4.79 9.90
C GLY A 64 10.10 -3.88 9.19
N TYR A 65 9.37 -4.40 8.20
CA TYR A 65 8.59 -3.58 7.27
C TYR A 65 7.49 -2.83 8.02
N SER A 66 7.30 -1.57 7.64
CA SER A 66 6.28 -0.67 8.18
C SER A 66 4.92 -0.87 7.51
N ALA A 67 3.88 -0.24 8.05
CA ALA A 67 2.57 -0.17 7.43
C ALA A 67 2.60 0.34 5.97
N GLU A 68 3.43 1.34 5.66
CA GLU A 68 3.58 1.85 4.29
C GLU A 68 4.20 0.80 3.38
N ASP A 69 5.21 0.10 3.90
CA ASP A 69 5.91 -0.93 3.17
C ASP A 69 4.99 -2.12 2.82
N MET A 70 4.14 -2.54 3.76
CA MET A 70 3.16 -3.61 3.54
C MET A 70 2.14 -3.24 2.46
N ARG A 71 1.66 -2.00 2.45
CA ARG A 71 0.78 -1.50 1.37
C ARG A 71 1.51 -1.49 0.03
N GLY A 72 2.80 -1.13 0.02
CA GLY A 72 3.67 -1.21 -1.14
C GLY A 72 3.73 -2.63 -1.73
N LEU A 73 3.96 -3.63 -0.87
CA LEU A 73 3.96 -5.05 -1.27
C LEU A 73 2.61 -5.48 -1.85
N GLY A 74 1.51 -5.11 -1.20
CA GLY A 74 0.15 -5.39 -1.70
C GLY A 74 -0.08 -4.79 -3.09
N HIS A 75 0.29 -3.52 -3.28
CA HIS A 75 0.15 -2.82 -4.55
C HIS A 75 1.00 -3.47 -5.66
N MET A 76 2.19 -3.95 -5.35
CA MET A 76 3.03 -4.68 -6.30
C MET A 76 2.35 -5.95 -6.81
N VAL A 77 1.75 -6.74 -5.92
CA VAL A 77 1.00 -7.94 -6.31
C VAL A 77 -0.23 -7.57 -7.14
N MET A 78 -0.98 -6.54 -6.72
CA MET A 78 -2.14 -6.02 -7.47
C MET A 78 -1.75 -5.60 -8.89
N ALA A 79 -0.65 -4.85 -9.02
CA ALA A 79 -0.19 -4.36 -10.30
C ALA A 79 0.25 -5.51 -11.23
N ALA A 80 0.98 -6.48 -10.71
CA ALA A 80 1.38 -7.66 -11.46
C ALA A 80 0.16 -8.49 -11.90
N HIS A 81 -0.81 -8.69 -11.00
CA HIS A 81 -2.06 -9.38 -11.30
C HIS A 81 -2.87 -8.69 -12.42
N ARG A 82 -2.93 -7.35 -12.40
CA ARG A 82 -3.55 -6.56 -13.47
C ARG A 82 -2.83 -6.72 -14.81
N ASN A 83 -1.52 -6.95 -14.80
CA ASN A 83 -0.71 -7.21 -15.99
C ASN A 83 -0.77 -8.68 -16.47
N GLY A 84 -1.59 -9.52 -15.83
CA GLY A 84 -1.82 -10.91 -16.22
C GLY A 84 -0.92 -11.92 -15.52
N GLU A 85 -0.08 -11.48 -14.57
CA GLU A 85 0.76 -12.38 -13.80
C GLU A 85 -0.05 -13.07 -12.68
N PRO A 86 0.21 -14.35 -12.39
CA PRO A 86 -0.48 -15.04 -11.30
C PRO A 86 -0.03 -14.46 -9.95
N GLY A 87 -0.98 -13.89 -9.20
CA GLY A 87 -0.70 -13.22 -7.92
C GLY A 87 0.01 -14.11 -6.90
N ASP A 88 -0.23 -15.42 -6.92
CA ASP A 88 0.50 -16.40 -6.10
C ASP A 88 2.01 -16.42 -6.40
N ALA A 89 2.40 -16.44 -7.69
CA ALA A 89 3.82 -16.49 -8.07
C ALA A 89 4.55 -15.20 -7.70
N VAL A 90 3.85 -14.07 -7.81
CA VAL A 90 4.36 -12.76 -7.41
C VAL A 90 4.53 -12.68 -5.89
N CYS A 91 3.57 -13.22 -5.13
CA CYS A 91 3.68 -13.31 -3.67
C CYS A 91 4.86 -14.19 -3.24
N ASP A 92 5.05 -15.36 -3.85
CA ASP A 92 6.19 -16.24 -3.56
C ASP A 92 7.54 -15.53 -3.82
N GLN A 93 7.67 -14.77 -4.92
CA GLN A 93 8.89 -14.02 -5.22
C GLN A 93 9.11 -12.83 -4.28
N LEU A 94 8.06 -12.07 -3.95
CA LEU A 94 8.18 -11.00 -2.97
C LEU A 94 8.55 -11.54 -1.60
N GLN A 95 8.00 -12.69 -1.20
CA GLN A 95 8.33 -13.33 0.06
C GLN A 95 9.81 -13.69 0.15
N ASP A 96 10.40 -14.25 -0.92
CA ASP A 96 11.83 -14.56 -0.97
C ASP A 96 12.71 -13.31 -0.82
N ARG A 97 12.31 -12.20 -1.45
CA ARG A 97 13.02 -10.90 -1.35
C ARG A 97 12.88 -10.25 0.03
N VAL A 98 11.70 -10.34 0.63
CA VAL A 98 11.47 -9.90 2.02
C VAL A 98 12.35 -10.72 2.98
N ARG A 99 12.51 -12.04 2.74
CA ARG A 99 13.47 -12.87 3.50
C ARG A 99 14.91 -12.44 3.29
N ALA A 100 15.27 -12.01 2.09
CA ALA A 100 16.57 -11.42 1.80
C ALA A 100 16.74 -10.00 2.40
N HIS A 101 15.70 -9.44 3.02
CA HIS A 101 15.66 -8.08 3.57
C HIS A 101 15.96 -7.01 2.50
N GLU A 102 15.44 -7.23 1.29
CA GLU A 102 15.62 -6.32 0.17
C GLU A 102 14.72 -5.09 0.33
N GLY A 103 15.21 -3.90 -0.05
CA GLY A 103 14.40 -2.69 -0.02
C GLY A 103 13.23 -2.75 -1.00
N LEU A 104 12.09 -2.15 -0.65
CA LEU A 104 10.94 -2.04 -1.55
C LEU A 104 11.27 -1.34 -2.87
N GLY A 105 12.17 -0.36 -2.84
CA GLY A 105 12.63 0.32 -4.07
C GLY A 105 13.31 -0.66 -5.04
N ASP A 106 14.18 -1.54 -4.55
CA ASP A 106 14.85 -2.56 -5.35
C ASP A 106 13.85 -3.60 -5.88
N MET A 107 12.89 -4.03 -5.04
CA MET A 107 11.81 -4.92 -5.48
C MET A 107 10.97 -4.27 -6.58
N GLN A 108 10.57 -3.01 -6.40
CA GLN A 108 9.77 -2.24 -7.37
C GLN A 108 10.52 -2.10 -8.70
N GLN A 109 11.80 -1.73 -8.64
CA GLN A 109 12.64 -1.58 -9.82
C GLN A 109 12.83 -2.92 -10.55
N HIS A 110 12.96 -4.02 -9.81
CA HIS A 110 13.04 -5.35 -10.41
C HIS A 110 11.73 -5.72 -11.12
N MET A 111 10.58 -5.44 -10.50
CA MET A 111 9.29 -5.71 -11.13
C MET A 111 9.03 -4.87 -12.39
N MET A 112 9.49 -3.62 -12.41
CA MET A 112 9.46 -2.80 -13.63
C MET A 112 10.35 -3.41 -14.73
N GLN A 113 11.55 -3.90 -14.37
CA GLN A 113 12.47 -4.54 -15.33
C GLN A 113 11.91 -5.85 -15.91
N ASN A 114 11.14 -6.61 -15.13
CA ASN A 114 10.48 -7.83 -15.61
C ASN A 114 9.14 -7.58 -16.29
N GLY A 115 8.73 -6.32 -16.46
CA GLY A 115 7.49 -5.95 -17.14
C GLY A 115 6.22 -6.21 -16.33
N TRP A 116 6.35 -6.53 -15.04
CA TRP A 116 5.23 -6.79 -14.13
C TRP A 116 4.56 -5.50 -13.63
N MET A 117 5.28 -4.39 -13.71
CA MET A 117 4.73 -3.05 -13.58
C MET A 117 5.06 -2.31 -14.88
N GLY A 118 4.08 -2.26 -15.79
CA GLY A 118 4.26 -1.69 -17.13
C GLY A 118 4.65 -0.20 -17.12
N PRO A 119 5.12 0.35 -18.26
CA PRO A 119 5.49 1.76 -18.39
C PRO A 119 4.33 2.73 -18.10
N GLU A 120 3.08 2.24 -18.16
CA GLU A 120 1.87 3.01 -17.83
C GLU A 120 1.67 3.17 -16.32
N SER A 121 2.31 2.32 -15.51
CA SER A 121 2.39 2.44 -14.05
C SER A 121 3.44 3.48 -13.60
N GLY A 122 4.35 3.88 -14.50
CA GLY A 122 5.42 4.85 -14.26
C GLY A 122 5.11 6.29 -14.65
N GLY A 123 3.84 6.61 -14.99
CA GLY A 123 3.47 7.88 -15.61
C GLY A 123 2.34 8.68 -14.95
N HIS A 124 1.74 8.21 -13.86
CA HIS A 124 0.85 9.06 -13.06
C HIS A 124 1.63 9.62 -11.87
N GLY A 125 2.05 10.87 -12.02
CA GLY A 125 2.47 11.67 -10.89
C GLY A 125 1.43 11.58 -9.77
N TYR A 126 1.95 11.50 -8.55
CA TYR A 126 1.23 11.63 -7.30
C TYR A 126 0.29 12.85 -7.35
N GLY A 127 -0.95 12.62 -7.75
CA GLY A 127 -2.08 13.55 -7.65
C GLY A 127 -2.99 13.02 -6.55
N GLY A 128 -3.03 13.74 -5.43
CA GLY A 128 -3.66 13.34 -4.18
C GLY A 128 -5.05 12.75 -4.34
N GLY A 129 -5.25 11.63 -3.65
CA GLY A 129 -6.52 10.92 -3.61
C GLY A 129 -6.31 9.56 -2.96
N SER A 130 -5.89 9.55 -1.69
CA SER A 130 -5.92 8.32 -0.91
C SER A 130 -7.40 7.89 -0.80
N PRO A 131 -7.75 6.60 -1.05
CA PRO A 131 -9.12 6.10 -0.90
C PRO A 131 -9.67 6.18 0.54
N VAL A 132 -8.87 6.65 1.50
CA VAL A 132 -9.27 6.94 2.87
C VAL A 132 -10.01 8.28 3.02
N ASP A 133 -9.91 9.20 2.06
CA ASP A 133 -10.65 10.48 2.09
C ASP A 133 -12.15 10.28 1.81
N ASP A 134 -12.53 9.20 1.10
CA ASP A 134 -13.94 8.92 0.78
C ASP A 134 -14.68 8.16 1.90
N VAL A 135 -13.96 7.50 2.82
CA VAL A 135 -14.57 6.64 3.86
C VAL A 135 -14.74 7.34 5.22
N MET A 136 -14.19 8.55 5.37
CA MET A 136 -14.32 9.39 6.57
C MET A 136 -15.23 10.58 6.28
N GLY A 137 -16.54 10.31 6.24
CA GLY A 137 -17.56 11.35 6.15
C GLY A 137 -17.37 12.44 7.20
N GLY A 138 -17.01 13.64 6.73
CA GLY A 138 -16.93 14.86 7.52
C GLY A 138 -17.43 16.02 6.69
N GLY A 139 -18.75 16.20 6.63
CA GLY A 139 -19.31 17.43 6.07
C GLY A 139 -18.80 18.64 6.83
N HIS A 140 -18.43 19.71 6.12
CA HIS A 140 -18.59 21.09 6.56
C HIS A 140 -18.58 22.04 5.37
N HIS A 141 -19.55 22.95 5.41
CA HIS A 141 -19.71 24.13 4.59
C HIS A 141 -18.45 25.00 4.50
N GLY A 142 -18.28 25.68 3.37
CA GLY A 142 -17.41 26.84 3.22
C GLY A 142 -17.16 27.08 1.74
N GLY A 143 -18.01 27.80 1.02
CA GLY A 143 -18.03 29.25 1.11
C GLY A 143 -16.95 29.84 0.18
N GLY A 144 -17.00 29.52 -1.11
CA GLY A 144 -16.17 30.15 -2.14
C GLY A 144 -16.86 31.40 -2.67
N ASN A 145 -16.64 32.51 -1.97
CA ASN A 145 -17.06 33.87 -2.29
C ASN A 145 -16.45 34.29 -3.66
N GLN A 146 -17.26 34.33 -4.72
CA GLN A 146 -16.94 35.09 -5.92
C GLN A 146 -17.22 36.56 -5.61
N ASP A 147 -16.16 37.29 -5.22
CA ASP A 147 -16.19 38.74 -5.07
C ASP A 147 -15.18 39.35 -6.04
N ASP A 148 -15.73 40.30 -6.79
CA ASP A 148 -15.14 41.22 -7.73
C ASP A 148 -13.80 41.84 -7.28
N GLY A 149 -12.89 42.00 -8.24
CA GLY A 149 -11.59 42.63 -8.03
C GLY A 149 -11.07 43.30 -9.29
N ASP A 150 -11.83 44.28 -9.78
CA ASP A 150 -11.40 45.35 -10.67
C ASP A 150 -10.15 46.09 -10.14
N LYS A 151 -9.39 46.71 -11.08
CA LYS A 151 -8.16 47.55 -11.00
C LYS A 151 -6.90 46.80 -11.44
N GLY A 152 -6.17 47.18 -12.49
CA GLY A 152 -6.09 48.44 -13.22
C GLY A 152 -4.61 48.82 -13.41
N GLY A 153 -4.23 49.19 -14.64
CA GLY A 153 -3.08 50.09 -14.88
C GLY A 153 -1.75 49.50 -15.34
N GLY A 154 -1.45 49.67 -16.64
CA GLY A 154 -0.46 50.68 -17.05
C GLY A 154 1.03 50.32 -17.19
N MET A 155 1.46 50.30 -18.46
CA MET A 155 2.73 50.84 -19.02
C MET A 155 4.09 50.18 -18.71
N GLY A 156 4.82 49.88 -19.79
CA GLY A 156 6.29 49.78 -19.80
C GLY A 156 6.82 49.11 -21.07
N GLY A 157 7.33 49.89 -22.03
CA GLY A 157 7.87 49.42 -23.30
C GLY A 157 9.35 48.97 -23.28
N HIS A 158 9.72 48.28 -24.35
CA HIS A 158 11.04 47.98 -24.97
C HIS A 158 10.70 46.90 -26.04
N ASP A 159 11.10 46.91 -27.30
CA ASP A 159 12.08 47.64 -28.12
C ASP A 159 11.50 47.71 -29.55
#